data_AF-A0A0R1TTJ9-F1
#
_entry.id   AF-A0A0R1TTJ9-F1
#
_cell.length_a   1.000
_cell.length_b   1.000
_cell.length_c   1.000
_cell.angle_alpha   90.00
_cell.angle_beta   90.00
_cell.angle_gamma   90.00
#
_symmetry.space_group_name_H-M   'P 1'
#
loop_
_entity.id
_entity.type
_entity.pdbx_description
1 polymer ?
#
loop_
_entity_poly.entity_id
_entity_poly.type
_entity_poly.pdbx_seq_one_letter_code
_entity_poly.pdbx_strand_id
1 'polypeptide(L)' 'MAHGLATKSPYDVKKQVEDNWWFWFPIVAGVATKEEMEKATSEEVQIFNKVAELKQQMQQPRGGDGE' A
#
# COMPACT_ATOMS: atom_id res chain seq x y z
N MET A 1 36.09 -4.25 16.27
CA MET A 1 34.66 -4.43 16.57
C MET A 1 33.91 -4.38 15.24
N ALA A 2 33.64 -5.53 14.63
CA ALA A 2 32.90 -5.58 13.37
C ALA A 2 31.42 -5.38 13.70
N HIS A 3 30.86 -4.25 13.28
CA HIS A 3 29.41 -4.04 13.29
C HIS A 3 28.79 -5.06 12.34
N GLY A 4 28.19 -6.11 12.91
CA GLY A 4 27.36 -7.05 12.17
C GLY A 4 26.14 -6.32 11.64
N LEU A 5 26.19 -5.91 10.37
CA LEU A 5 25.00 -5.56 9.61
C LEU A 5 24.20 -6.86 9.47
N ALA A 6 23.33 -7.13 10.45
CA ALA A 6 22.35 -8.19 10.34
C ALA A 6 21.48 -7.88 9.12
N THR A 7 21.82 -8.49 7.98
CA THR A 7 21.04 -8.40 6.76
C THR A 7 19.71 -9.09 7.05
N LYS A 8 18.64 -8.32 7.27
CA LYS A 8 17.28 -8.87 7.43
C LYS A 8 17.02 -9.87 6.31
N SER A 9 16.44 -11.03 6.64
CA SER A 9 16.08 -12.02 5.63
C SER A 9 15.13 -11.39 4.61
N PRO A 10 15.27 -11.67 3.30
CA PRO A 10 14.32 -11.22 2.28
C PRO A 10 12.85 -11.56 2.62
N TYR A 11 12.63 -12.66 3.34
CA TYR A 11 11.32 -13.05 3.84
C TYR A 11 10.74 -12.04 4.85
N ASP A 12 11.56 -11.59 5.80
CA ASP A 12 11.15 -10.63 6.83
C ASP A 12 10.84 -9.26 6.21
N VAL A 13 11.60 -8.87 5.18
CA VAL A 13 11.36 -7.63 4.43
C VAL A 13 10.05 -7.72 3.65
N LYS A 14 9.81 -8.82 2.94
CA LYS A 14 8.55 -9.01 2.18
C LYS A 14 7.34 -8.95 3.11
N LYS A 15 7.40 -9.66 4.24
CA LYS A 15 6.35 -9.64 5.24
C LYS A 15 6.10 -8.23 5.79
N GLN A 16 7.13 -7.45 6.11
CA GLN A 16 6.98 -6.06 6.55
C GLN A 16 6.32 -5.15 5.50
N VAL A 17 6.56 -5.40 4.21
CA VAL A 17 5.92 -4.64 3.14
C VAL A 17 4.44 -5.02 3.02
N GLU A 18 4.12 -6.31 3.03
CA GLU A 18 2.74 -6.82 3.00
C GLU A 18 1.94 -6.35 4.22
N ASP A 19 2.55 -6.44 5.41
CA ASP A 19 1.97 -6.02 6.69
C ASP A 19 1.71 -4.51 6.77
N ASN A 20 2.26 -3.70 5.87
CA ASN A 20 2.02 -2.25 5.81
C ASN A 20 1.34 -1.82 4.50
N TRP A 21 0.94 -2.76 3.65
CA TRP A 21 0.43 -2.43 2.32
C TRP A 21 -0.82 -1.55 2.38
N TRP A 22 -1.68 -1.75 3.36
CA TRP A 22 -2.88 -0.97 3.64
C TRP A 22 -2.59 0.47 4.07
N PHE A 23 -1.38 0.77 4.56
CA PHE A 23 -0.94 2.15 4.78
C PHE A 23 -0.37 2.78 3.50
N TRP A 24 0.38 2.01 2.71
CA TRP A 24 1.06 2.53 1.52
C TRP A 24 0.20 2.56 0.27
N PHE A 25 -0.82 1.72 0.19
CA PHE A 25 -1.65 1.55 -1.00
C PHE A 25 -2.35 2.86 -1.43
N PRO A 26 -2.97 3.65 -0.54
CA PRO A 26 -3.55 4.92 -0.93
C PRO A 26 -2.53 5.94 -1.45
N ILE A 27 -1.29 5.87 -0.97
CA ILE A 27 -0.19 6.74 -1.43
C ILE A 27 0.23 6.34 -2.85
N VAL A 28 0.45 5.04 -3.07
CA VAL A 28 0.82 4.50 -4.40
C VAL A 28 -0.28 4.74 -5.43
N ALA A 29 -1.54 4.60 -5.04
CA ALA A 29 -2.69 4.90 -5.88
C ALA A 29 -2.87 6.41 -6.15
N GLY A 30 -2.10 7.28 -5.49
CA GLY A 30 -2.21 8.74 -5.60
C GLY A 30 -3.57 9.25 -5.12
N VAL A 31 -4.07 8.69 -4.02
CA VAL A 31 -5.30 9.09 -3.32
C VAL A 31 -4.99 9.92 -2.08
N ALA A 32 -3.88 9.62 -1.40
CA ALA A 32 -3.41 10.36 -0.23
C ALA A 32 -1.89 10.61 -0.31
N THR A 33 -1.41 11.59 0.42
CA THR A 33 0.01 11.84 0.66
C THR A 33 0.49 11.07 1.90
N LYS A 34 1.81 10.97 2.04
CA LYS A 34 2.41 10.37 3.25
C LYS A 34 2.03 11.13 4.52
N GLU A 35 2.03 12.46 4.48
CA GLU A 35 1.68 13.29 5.65
C GLU A 35 0.21 13.13 6.08
N GLU A 36 -0.70 12.91 5.13
CA GLU A 36 -2.11 12.64 5.42
C GLU A 36 -2.26 11.26 6.07
N MET A 37 -1.61 10.23 5.52
CA MET A 37 -1.67 8.88 6.08
C MET A 37 -1.06 8.79 7.49
N GLU A 38 0.03 9.52 7.77
CA GLU A 38 0.66 9.55 9.10
C GLU A 38 -0.22 10.19 10.18
N LYS A 39 -1.16 11.06 9.81
CA LYS A 39 -2.11 11.70 10.72
C LYS A 39 -3.48 11.03 10.74
N ALA A 40 -3.76 10.18 9.76
CA ALA A 40 -5.04 9.52 9.59
C ALA A 40 -5.32 8.55 10.74
N THR A 41 -6.55 8.61 11.24
CA THR A 41 -7.12 7.59 12.11
C THR A 41 -7.31 6.28 11.35
N SER A 42 -7.47 5.17 12.08
CA SER A 42 -7.73 3.86 11.48
C SER A 42 -8.97 3.84 10.58
N GLU A 43 -9.99 4.63 10.89
CA GLU A 43 -11.21 4.76 10.08
C GLU A 43 -10.92 5.50 8.76
N GLU A 44 -10.20 6.62 8.83
CA GLU A 44 -9.79 7.37 7.64
C GLU A 44 -8.89 6.55 6.72
N VAL A 45 -7.96 5.75 7.28
CA VAL A 45 -7.14 4.80 6.51
C VAL A 45 -8.01 3.79 5.76
N GLN A 46 -9.08 3.26 6.38
CA GLN A 46 -10.00 2.35 5.69
C GLN A 46 -10.72 3.04 4.52
N ILE A 47 -11.14 4.28 4.71
CA ILE A 47 -11.78 5.08 3.65
C ILE A 47 -10.81 5.31 2.49
N PHE A 48 -9.58 5.72 2.78
CA PHE A 48 -8.55 5.94 1.76
C PHE A 48 -8.25 4.68 0.96
N ASN A 49 -8.16 3.53 1.63
CA ASN A 49 -8.02 2.23 0.95
C ASN A 49 -9.20 1.96 0.03
N LYS A 50 -10.43 2.21 0.49
CA LYS A 50 -11.61 1.95 -0.35
C LYS A 50 -11.65 2.84 -1.59
N VAL A 51 -11.28 4.11 -1.45
CA VAL A 51 -11.18 5.05 -2.58
C VAL A 51 -10.08 4.62 -3.55
N ALA A 52 -8.92 4.18 -3.04
CA ALA A 52 -7.83 3.66 -3.86
C ALA A 52 -8.22 2.40 -4.65
N GLU A 53 -8.96 1.47 -4.04
CA GLU A 53 -9.52 0.30 -4.73
C GLU A 53 -10.45 0.71 -5.88
N LEU A 54 -11.38 1.63 -5.63
CA LEU A 54 -12.33 2.10 -6.64
C LEU A 54 -11.61 2.76 -7.81
N LYS A 55 -10.60 3.61 -7.52
CA LYS A 55 -9.77 4.22 -8.56
C LYS A 55 -9.07 3.17 -9.41
N GLN A 56 -8.50 2.13 -8.79
CA GLN A 56 -7.85 1.04 -9.51
C GLN A 56 -8.84 0.26 -10.39
N GLN A 57 -10.05 -0.02 -9.88
CA GLN A 57 -11.10 -0.70 -10.65
C GLN A 57 -11.56 0.11 -11.87
N MET A 58 -11.61 1.44 -11.75
CA MET A 58 -11.96 2.33 -12.86
C MET A 58 -10.83 2.47 -13.89
N GLN A 59 -9.58 2.28 -13.47
CA GLN A 59 -8.40 2.33 -14.34
C GLN A 59 -8.08 1.00 -15.02
N GLN A 60 -8.55 -0.12 -14.46
CA GLN A 60 -8.53 -1.36 -15.22
C GLN A 60 -9.39 -1.13 -16.46
N PRO A 61 -8.85 -1.32 -17.68
CA PRO A 61 -9.71 -1.38 -18.84
C PRO A 61 -10.76 -2.43 -18.51
N ARG A 62 -12.06 -2.10 -18.64
CA ARG A 62 -13.08 -3.14 -18.69
C ARG A 62 -12.52 -4.15 -19.68
N GLY A 63 -12.18 -5.35 -19.20
CA GLY A 63 -11.68 -6.38 -20.08
C GLY A 63 -12.60 -6.37 -21.28
N GLY A 64 -12.03 -6.21 -22.48
CA GLY A 64 -12.73 -6.65 -23.65
C GLY A 64 -13.18 -8.06 -23.33
N ASP A 65 -14.49 -8.27 -23.37
CA ASP A 65 -15.10 -9.57 -23.33
C ASP A 65 -14.39 -10.41 -24.39
N GLY A 66 -13.42 -11.20 -23.94
CA GLY A 66 -12.81 -12.25 -24.72
C GLY A 66 -13.84 -13.38 -24.79
N GLU A 67 -14.82 -13.20 -25.66
CA GLU A 67 -15.51 -14.28 -26.37
C GLU A 67 -14.66 -14.71 -27.58
#